data_AF-A0AAU5PBM7-F1
#
_entry.id   AF-A0AAU5PBM7-F1
#
_cell.length_a   1.000
_cell.length_b   1.000
_cell.length_c   1.000
_cell.angle_alpha   90.00
_cell.angle_beta   90.00
_cell.angle_gamma   90.00
#
_symmetry.space_group_name_H-M   'P 1'
#
loop_
_entity.id
_entity.type
_entity.pdbx_description
1 polymer ?
#
loop_
_entity_poly.entity_id
_entity_poly.type
_entity_poly.pdbx_seq_one_letter_code
_entity_poly.pdbx_strand_id
1 'polypeptide(L)'
;MKAMEAVDLIRQVHFRPGWTIEASVVLPDLPFVTVTAYVETVNSDRENALHGYPEQITIAPDGILDARAYDTEDELYGALLSWLIVLETHECREFFRVGPQMDAPFHPHRPDGVRRWDALI
;
A
#
# COMPACT_ATOMS: atom_id res chain seq x y z
N MET A 1 2.46 16.65 -15.05
CA MET A 1 3.79 16.26 -15.58
C MET A 1 3.67 15.15 -16.63
N LYS A 2 4.76 14.76 -17.29
CA LYS A 2 4.72 13.62 -18.26
C LYS A 2 4.77 12.28 -17.53
N ALA A 3 4.17 11.23 -18.08
CA ALA A 3 4.13 9.92 -17.44
C ALA A 3 5.52 9.30 -17.20
N MET A 4 6.42 9.38 -18.18
CA MET A 4 7.78 8.86 -18.03
C MET A 4 8.59 9.65 -16.99
N GLU A 5 8.41 10.97 -16.94
CA GLU A 5 9.02 11.82 -15.91
C GLU A 5 8.54 11.42 -14.50
N ALA A 6 7.23 11.17 -14.33
CA ALA A 6 6.70 10.66 -13.07
C ALA A 6 7.28 9.28 -12.70
N VAL A 7 7.43 8.37 -13.67
CA VAL A 7 8.09 7.06 -13.43
C VAL A 7 9.52 7.23 -12.94
N ASP A 8 10.30 8.09 -13.58
CA ASP A 8 11.69 8.34 -13.21
C ASP A 8 11.80 8.96 -11.81
N LEU A 9 10.89 9.86 -11.44
CA LEU A 9 10.81 10.43 -10.09
C LEU A 9 10.43 9.37 -9.04
N ILE A 10 9.40 8.56 -9.30
CA ILE A 10 8.93 7.53 -8.35
C ILE A 10 10.01 6.48 -8.08
N ARG A 11 10.76 6.07 -9.10
CA ARG A 11 11.86 5.08 -8.96
C ARG A 11 13.02 5.54 -8.08
N GLN A 12 13.12 6.84 -7.80
CA GLN A 12 14.13 7.41 -6.90
C GLN A 12 13.67 7.42 -5.43
N VAL A 13 12.41 7.08 -5.16
CA VAL A 13 11.84 7.15 -3.81
C VAL A 13 12.31 5.96 -2.98
N HIS A 14 12.93 6.28 -1.85
CA HIS A 14 13.23 5.33 -0.78
C HIS A 14 12.33 5.66 0.41
N PHE A 15 11.59 4.66 0.91
CA PHE A 15 10.64 4.88 1.99
C PHE A 15 11.12 4.29 3.33
N ARG A 16 11.13 2.96 3.46
CA ARG A 16 11.55 2.26 4.68
C ARG A 16 12.20 0.91 4.37
N PRO A 17 12.92 0.29 5.33
CA PRO A 17 13.49 -1.04 5.14
C PRO A 17 12.44 -2.09 4.75
N GLY A 18 12.80 -3.02 3.86
CA GLY A 18 11.92 -4.06 3.34
C GLY A 18 10.92 -3.57 2.28
N TRP A 19 10.98 -2.31 1.86
CA TRP A 19 10.10 -1.72 0.86
C TRP A 19 10.86 -1.34 -0.40
N THR A 20 10.36 -1.79 -1.54
CA THR A 20 10.83 -1.39 -2.87
C THR A 20 9.66 -0.85 -3.67
N ILE A 21 9.81 0.33 -4.27
CA ILE A 21 8.77 0.96 -5.08
C ILE A 21 9.22 0.90 -6.53
N GLU A 22 8.40 0.27 -7.37
CA GLU A 22 8.56 0.27 -8.81
C GLU A 22 7.46 1.11 -9.47
N ALA A 23 7.77 1.64 -10.64
CA ALA A 23 6.80 2.35 -11.46
C ALA A 23 7.00 2.01 -12.94
N SER A 24 5.91 2.00 -13.69
CA SER A 24 5.91 1.84 -15.15
C SER A 24 4.75 2.60 -15.77
N VAL A 25 4.94 3.08 -17.00
CA VAL A 25 3.83 3.68 -17.77
C VAL A 25 2.90 2.56 -18.24
N VAL A 26 1.59 2.73 -18.05
CA VAL A 26 0.59 1.72 -18.45
C VAL A 26 0.62 1.47 -19.96
N LEU A 27 0.67 2.55 -20.75
CA LEU A 27 0.83 2.52 -22.21
C LEU A 27 1.63 3.76 -22.66
N PRO A 28 2.49 3.68 -23.69
CA PRO A 28 3.45 4.73 -24.06
C PRO A 28 2.91 6.15 -24.24
N ASP A 29 1.64 6.30 -24.64
CA ASP A 29 0.99 7.60 -24.90
C ASP A 29 -0.08 7.96 -23.87
N LEU A 30 -0.29 7.11 -22.86
CA LEU A 30 -1.24 7.39 -21.79
C LEU A 30 -0.56 8.09 -20.62
N PRO A 31 -1.29 8.97 -19.91
CA PRO A 31 -0.77 9.69 -18.76
C PRO A 31 -0.72 8.81 -17.50
N PHE A 32 -1.12 7.54 -17.60
CA PHE A 32 -1.28 6.67 -16.44
C PHE A 32 0.02 5.92 -16.14
N VAL A 33 0.36 5.90 -14.86
CA VAL A 33 1.51 5.19 -14.32
C VAL A 33 1.00 4.16 -13.31
N THR A 34 1.44 2.92 -13.48
CA THR A 34 1.28 1.88 -12.46
C THR A 34 2.43 2.03 -11.48
N VAL A 35 2.10 2.04 -10.19
CA VAL A 35 3.06 1.99 -9.09
C VAL A 35 2.84 0.69 -8.33
N THR A 36 3.92 -0.04 -8.09
CA THR A 36 3.91 -1.30 -7.35
C THR A 36 4.81 -1.15 -6.14
N ALA A 37 4.29 -1.40 -4.94
CA ALA A 37 5.10 -1.44 -3.73
C ALA A 37 5.36 -2.91 -3.37
N TYR A 38 6.60 -3.37 -3.45
CA TYR A 38 7.01 -4.67 -2.93
C TYR A 38 7.37 -4.52 -1.47
N VAL A 39 6.72 -5.32 -0.62
CA VAL A 39 6.78 -5.19 0.82
C VAL A 39 7.14 -6.54 1.43
N GLU A 40 8.35 -6.63 1.98
CA GLU A 40 8.76 -7.74 2.84
C GLU A 40 7.99 -7.63 4.16
N THR A 41 7.19 -8.65 4.46
CA THR A 41 6.33 -8.71 5.65
C THR A 41 6.10 -10.17 6.05
N VAL A 42 5.19 -10.40 6.99
CA VAL A 42 4.73 -11.73 7.38
C VAL A 42 3.31 -11.98 6.88
N ASN A 43 2.92 -13.25 6.75
CA ASN A 43 1.56 -13.58 6.39
C ASN A 43 0.59 -13.20 7.53
N SER A 44 -0.32 -12.25 7.25
CA SER A 44 -1.29 -11.69 8.20
C SER A 44 -2.49 -12.60 8.48
N ASP A 45 -2.55 -13.79 7.86
CA ASP A 45 -3.60 -14.77 8.03
C ASP A 45 -3.80 -15.15 9.51
N ARG A 46 -5.05 -15.40 9.87
CA ARG A 46 -5.42 -15.72 11.26
C ARG A 46 -4.67 -16.95 11.79
N GLU A 47 -4.50 -17.97 10.96
CA GLU A 47 -3.78 -19.20 11.33
C GLU A 47 -2.31 -18.89 11.66
N ASN A 48 -1.66 -18.07 10.84
CA ASN A 48 -0.31 -17.58 11.12
C ASN A 48 -0.25 -16.71 12.39
N ALA A 49 -1.24 -15.84 12.61
CA ALA A 49 -1.32 -15.01 13.82
C ALA A 49 -1.37 -15.85 15.11
N LEU A 50 -2.09 -16.98 15.12
CA LEU A 50 -2.15 -17.91 16.26
C LEU A 50 -0.79 -18.54 16.60
N HIS A 51 0.13 -18.55 15.63
CA HIS A 51 1.48 -19.10 15.77
C HIS A 51 2.57 -18.02 15.84
N GLY A 52 2.19 -16.74 15.96
CA GLY A 52 3.15 -15.63 16.07
C GLY A 52 3.80 -15.21 14.75
N TYR A 53 3.11 -15.42 13.63
CA TYR A 53 3.54 -15.00 12.28
C TYR A 53 4.88 -15.59 11.81
N PRO A 54 5.00 -16.94 11.70
CA PRO A 54 6.26 -17.59 11.33
C PRO A 54 6.64 -17.43 9.86
N GLU A 55 5.65 -17.19 8.98
CA GLU A 55 5.82 -17.15 7.54
C GLU A 55 6.18 -15.74 7.05
N GLN A 56 7.34 -15.60 6.41
CA GLN A 56 7.76 -14.39 5.71
C GLN A 56 7.26 -14.42 4.26
N ILE A 57 6.72 -13.31 3.78
CA ILE A 57 6.19 -13.15 2.42
C ILE A 57 6.60 -11.79 1.84
N THR A 58 6.46 -11.66 0.54
CA THR A 58 6.49 -10.36 -0.15
C THR A 58 5.13 -10.10 -0.76
N ILE A 59 4.45 -9.05 -0.32
CA ILE A 59 3.22 -8.57 -0.98
C ILE A 59 3.59 -7.51 -2.02
N ALA A 60 2.75 -7.36 -3.05
CA ALA A 60 2.97 -6.42 -4.14
C ALA A 60 1.67 -5.68 -4.49
N PRO A 61 1.13 -4.81 -3.61
CA PRO A 61 0.00 -3.96 -3.94
C PRO A 61 0.33 -2.97 -5.07
N ASP A 62 -0.63 -2.85 -5.99
CA ASP A 62 -0.57 -1.94 -7.12
C ASP A 62 -1.50 -0.74 -6.94
N GLY A 63 -1.06 0.41 -7.43
CA GLY A 63 -1.85 1.63 -7.59
C GLY A 63 -1.71 2.20 -9.00
N ILE A 64 -2.73 2.92 -9.47
CA ILE A 64 -2.67 3.66 -10.73
C ILE A 64 -2.82 5.14 -10.43
N LEU A 65 -1.90 5.96 -10.96
CA LEU A 65 -1.96 7.42 -10.88
C LEU A 65 -2.05 8.03 -12.27
N ASP A 66 -2.74 9.17 -12.38
CA ASP A 66 -2.73 10.03 -13.57
C ASP A 66 -1.64 11.09 -13.40
N ALA A 67 -0.54 11.00 -14.14
CA ALA A 67 0.61 11.90 -14.03
C ALA A 67 0.27 13.37 -14.38
N ARG A 68 -0.86 13.62 -15.05
CA ARG A 68 -1.31 14.99 -15.36
C ARG A 68 -1.92 15.70 -14.14
N ALA A 69 -2.26 14.96 -13.08
CA ALA A 69 -2.81 15.53 -11.86
C ALA A 69 -1.77 16.26 -10.99
N TYR A 70 -0.48 16.18 -11.36
CA TYR A 70 0.64 16.73 -10.60
C TYR A 70 1.45 17.67 -11.48
N ASP A 71 1.50 18.94 -11.11
CA ASP A 71 2.27 19.98 -11.79
C ASP A 71 3.70 20.08 -11.25
N THR A 72 3.93 19.61 -10.01
CA THR A 72 5.25 19.61 -9.34
C THR A 72 5.65 18.23 -8.82
N GLU A 73 6.95 18.05 -8.56
CA GLU A 73 7.47 16.83 -7.92
C GLU A 73 6.89 16.65 -6.51
N ASP A 74 6.75 17.73 -5.74
CA ASP A 74 6.22 17.70 -4.38
C ASP A 74 4.76 17.20 -4.34
N GLU A 75 3.94 17.58 -5.32
CA GLU A 75 2.56 17.07 -5.45
C GLU A 75 2.55 15.56 -5.76
N LEU A 76 3.42 15.10 -6.65
CA LEU A 76 3.57 13.68 -6.96
C LEU A 76 4.03 12.90 -5.71
N TYR A 77 5.06 13.38 -5.01
CA TYR A 77 5.58 12.73 -3.81
C TYR A 77 4.55 12.73 -2.68
N GLY A 78 3.80 13.82 -2.50
CA GLY A 78 2.71 13.90 -1.53
C GLY A 78 1.60 12.89 -1.82
N ALA A 79 1.23 12.72 -3.09
CA ALA A 79 0.24 11.72 -3.50
C ALA A 79 0.76 10.28 -3.31
N LEU A 80 2.02 10.01 -3.69
CA LEU A 80 2.65 8.71 -3.47
C LEU A 80 2.71 8.37 -1.97
N LEU A 81 3.16 9.31 -1.13
CA LEU A 81 3.22 9.13 0.32
C LEU A 81 1.82 8.88 0.90
N SER A 82 0.80 9.60 0.43
CA SER A 82 -0.58 9.38 0.85
C SER A 82 -1.06 7.96 0.51
N TRP A 83 -0.75 7.47 -0.69
CA TRP A 83 -1.05 6.09 -1.08
C TRP A 83 -0.31 5.06 -0.20
N LEU A 84 0.97 5.26 0.08
CA LEU A 84 1.74 4.40 0.98
C LEU A 84 1.15 4.38 2.40
N ILE A 85 0.67 5.53 2.92
CA ILE A 85 -0.01 5.60 4.23
C ILE A 85 -1.32 4.79 4.22
N VAL A 86 -2.06 4.80 3.10
CA VAL A 86 -3.27 3.99 2.97
C VAL A 86 -2.92 2.50 2.99
N LEU A 87 -1.87 2.08 2.29
CA LEU A 87 -1.37 0.70 2.34
C LEU A 87 -0.96 0.30 3.77
N GLU A 88 -0.19 1.14 4.46
CA GLU A 88 0.18 0.90 5.86
C GLU A 88 -1.03 0.77 6.77
N THR A 89 -2.04 1.62 6.57
CA THR A 89 -3.28 1.57 7.34
C THR A 89 -4.04 0.27 7.09
N HIS A 90 -4.07 -0.19 5.83
CA HIS A 90 -4.64 -1.48 5.46
C HIS A 90 -3.92 -2.62 6.20
N GLU A 91 -2.60 -2.70 6.13
CA GLU A 91 -1.79 -3.72 6.79
C GLU A 91 -1.97 -3.68 8.32
N CYS A 92 -1.93 -2.49 8.92
CA CYS A 92 -2.16 -2.31 10.35
C CYS A 92 -3.52 -2.89 10.78
N ARG A 93 -4.56 -2.74 9.96
CA ARG A 93 -5.89 -3.33 10.23
C ARG A 93 -5.91 -4.84 10.05
N GLU A 94 -5.04 -5.41 9.22
CA GLU A 94 -4.85 -6.85 9.12
C GLU A 94 -4.10 -7.43 10.33
N PHE A 95 -3.08 -6.74 10.83
CA PHE A 95 -2.28 -7.19 11.98
C PHE A 95 -2.86 -6.87 13.35
N PHE A 96 -3.80 -5.92 13.45
CA PHE A 96 -4.45 -5.59 14.71
C PHE A 96 -5.43 -6.69 15.14
N ARG A 97 -4.93 -7.63 15.95
CA ARG A 97 -5.65 -8.79 16.46
C ARG A 97 -5.91 -8.66 17.96
N VAL A 98 -7.09 -9.12 18.40
CA VAL A 98 -7.56 -9.03 19.80
C VAL A 98 -7.95 -10.41 20.32
N GLY A 99 -7.54 -10.71 21.54
CA GLY A 99 -7.93 -11.90 22.28
C GLY A 99 -7.21 -13.19 21.84
N PRO A 100 -7.43 -14.30 22.57
CA PRO A 100 -6.74 -15.56 22.30
C PRO A 100 -7.13 -16.20 20.96
N GLN A 101 -8.27 -15.81 20.39
CA GLN A 101 -8.72 -16.27 19.08
C GLN A 101 -8.18 -15.42 17.92
N MET A 102 -7.40 -14.37 18.18
CA MET A 102 -6.83 -13.47 17.15
C MET A 102 -7.91 -12.85 16.25
N ASP A 103 -8.95 -12.28 16.84
CA ASP A 103 -10.00 -11.60 16.08
C ASP A 103 -9.50 -10.25 15.56
N ALA A 104 -9.74 -9.95 14.28
CA ALA A 104 -9.47 -8.62 13.69
C ALA A 104 -10.78 -7.81 13.59
N PRO A 105 -11.07 -6.90 14.55
CA PRO A 105 -12.33 -6.17 14.58
C PRO A 105 -12.48 -5.14 13.46
N PHE A 106 -11.37 -4.69 12.87
CA PHE A 106 -11.31 -3.66 11.83
C PHE A 106 -10.79 -4.18 10.48
N HIS A 107 -10.79 -5.51 10.29
CA HIS A 107 -10.18 -6.15 9.12
C HIS A 107 -10.72 -5.57 7.80
N PRO A 108 -9.86 -5.14 6.87
CA PRO A 108 -10.27 -4.37 5.69
C PRO A 108 -11.09 -5.18 4.68
N HIS A 109 -10.99 -6.50 4.71
CA HIS A 109 -11.77 -7.38 3.82
C HIS A 109 -13.08 -7.90 4.43
N ARG A 110 -13.41 -7.47 5.66
CA ARG A 110 -14.69 -7.82 6.31
C ARG A 110 -15.64 -6.63 6.24
N PRO A 111 -16.87 -6.76 5.72
CA PRO A 111 -17.84 -5.66 5.69
C PRO A 111 -18.08 -5.02 7.07
N ASP A 112 -18.14 -5.82 8.13
CA ASP A 112 -18.26 -5.32 9.51
C ASP A 112 -17.00 -4.60 9.99
N GLY A 113 -15.82 -5.07 9.57
CA GLY A 113 -14.55 -4.43 9.88
C GLY A 113 -14.41 -3.06 9.23
N VAL A 114 -14.81 -2.96 7.95
CA VAL A 114 -14.89 -1.68 7.22
C VAL A 114 -15.87 -0.72 7.89
N ARG A 115 -17.11 -1.15 8.15
CA ARG A 115 -18.12 -0.29 8.80
C ARG A 115 -17.67 0.24 10.16
N ARG A 116 -17.00 -0.58 10.97
CA ARG A 116 -16.49 -0.17 12.29
C ARG A 116 -15.32 0.81 12.19
N TRP A 117 -14.47 0.64 11.18
CA TRP A 117 -13.35 1.54 10.92
C TRP A 117 -13.83 2.91 10.45
N ASP A 118 -14.73 2.93 9.46
CA ASP A 118 -15.26 4.17 8.89
C ASP A 118 -16.06 5.01 9.90
N ALA A 119 -16.61 4.38 10.94
CA ALA A 119 -17.30 5.11 12.02
C ALA A 119 -16.35 5.90 12.95
N LEU A 120 -15.03 5.76 12.79
CA LEU A 120 -14.01 6.41 13.62
C LEU A 120 -13.30 7.59 12.94
N ILE A 121 -13.40 7.71 11.61
CA ILE A 121 -12.61 8.64 10.79
C ILE A 121 -13.49 9.68 10.09
#